data_AF-A0A2S2PL77-F1
#
_entry.id   AF-A0A2S2PL77-F1
#
_cell.length_a   1.000
_cell.length_b   1.000
_cell.length_c   1.000
_cell.angle_alpha   90.00
_cell.angle_beta   90.00
_cell.angle_gamma   90.00
#
_symmetry.space_group_name_H-M   'P 1'
#
loop_
_entity.id
_entity.type
_entity.pdbx_description
1 polymer ?
#
loop_
_entity_poly.entity_id
_entity_poly.type
_entity_poly.pdbx_seq_one_letter_code
_entity_poly.pdbx_strand_id
1 'polypeptide(L)'
;MDLHPYAMKNMSKEQFICTSNDIVKLYGNILSSNFVTEATTWYEMWSNDTKTLDSIEYLDLIEMSQDFYPAVADAIKIGATLPTTTCSIERSFSTLRRVKTWNRATMGDDRLSGLCMMSVHRKRLGEDTKFIENSIEEFGKKPRRLQLLFKK
;
A
#
# COMPACT_ATOMS: atom_id res chain seq x y z
N MET A 1 -5.67 2.97 12.45
CA MET A 1 -6.12 1.59 12.64
C MET A 1 -5.94 1.29 14.11
N ASP A 2 -7.04 1.04 14.82
CA ASP A 2 -7.11 1.11 16.29
C ASP A 2 -6.56 -0.15 16.98
N LEU A 3 -5.62 -0.83 16.31
CA LEU A 3 -4.95 -2.06 16.77
C LEU A 3 -3.78 -1.78 17.73
N HIS A 4 -3.49 -0.50 17.99
CA HIS A 4 -2.45 -0.09 18.94
C HIS A 4 -3.01 -0.13 20.37
N PRO A 5 -2.24 -0.63 21.37
CA PRO A 5 -2.70 -0.71 22.76
C PRO A 5 -3.23 0.63 23.32
N TYR A 6 -2.63 1.76 22.92
CA TYR A 6 -3.13 3.12 23.25
C TYR A 6 -4.57 3.38 22.82
N ALA A 7 -4.95 2.96 21.61
CA ALA A 7 -6.32 3.11 21.12
C ALA A 7 -7.28 2.14 21.84
N MET A 8 -6.81 0.93 22.15
CA MET A 8 -7.59 -0.11 22.85
C MET A 8 -8.00 0.31 24.26
N LYS A 9 -7.11 0.99 25.00
CA LYS A 9 -7.40 1.46 26.37
C LYS A 9 -8.52 2.51 26.42
N ASN A 10 -8.71 3.26 25.34
CA ASN A 10 -9.68 4.34 25.25
C ASN A 10 -11.02 3.89 24.63
N MET A 11 -11.14 2.63 24.20
CA MET A 11 -12.31 2.09 23.49
C MET A 11 -12.96 0.94 24.26
N SER A 12 -14.29 0.88 24.29
CA SER A 12 -15.01 -0.25 24.89
C SER A 12 -14.88 -1.52 24.04
N LYS A 13 -14.95 -2.70 24.67
CA LYS A 13 -14.84 -3.99 23.98
C LYS A 13 -15.86 -4.13 22.84
N GLU A 14 -17.09 -3.66 23.06
CA GLU A 14 -18.16 -3.70 22.07
C GLU A 14 -17.84 -2.83 20.84
N GLN A 15 -17.33 -1.62 21.08
CA GLN A 15 -16.88 -0.72 20.00
C GLN A 15 -15.70 -1.30 19.22
N PHE A 16 -14.78 -1.98 19.91
CA PHE A 16 -13.63 -2.63 19.28
C PHE A 16 -14.05 -3.81 18.38
N ILE A 17 -15.07 -4.57 18.79
CA ILE A 17 -15.63 -5.64 17.96
C ILE A 17 -16.32 -5.07 16.72
N CYS A 18 -17.08 -3.97 16.85
CA CYS A 18 -17.70 -3.30 15.71
C CYS A 18 -16.65 -2.81 14.70
N THR A 19 -15.61 -2.12 15.16
CA THR A 19 -14.52 -1.64 14.29
C THR A 19 -13.74 -2.78 13.65
N SER A 20 -13.50 -3.87 14.37
CA SER A 20 -12.87 -5.09 13.83
C SER A 20 -13.70 -5.69 12.68
N ASN A 21 -15.02 -5.75 12.83
CA ASN A 21 -15.90 -6.21 11.76
C ASN A 21 -15.90 -5.27 10.55
N ASP A 22 -15.78 -3.96 10.77
CA ASP A 22 -15.67 -3.00 9.66
C ASP A 22 -14.32 -3.14 8.92
N ILE A 23 -13.23 -3.45 9.63
CA ILE A 23 -11.94 -3.79 9.02
C ILE A 23 -12.08 -5.04 8.13
N VAL A 24 -12.79 -6.07 8.61
CA VAL A 24 -13.05 -7.28 7.80
C VAL A 24 -13.87 -6.96 6.56
N LYS A 25 -14.84 -6.05 6.63
CA LYS A 25 -15.58 -5.62 5.42
C LYS A 25 -14.68 -4.91 4.40
N LEU A 26 -13.71 -4.12 4.86
CA LEU A 26 -12.80 -3.37 3.98
C LEU A 26 -11.66 -4.22 3.40
N TYR A 27 -11.09 -5.13 4.22
CA TYR A 27 -9.86 -5.86 3.91
C TYR A 27 -10.01 -7.39 3.95
N GLY A 28 -11.24 -7.91 4.00
CA GLY A 28 -11.52 -9.35 4.18
C GLY A 28 -10.92 -10.28 3.12
N ASN A 29 -10.56 -9.76 1.94
CA ASN A 29 -9.86 -10.54 0.90
C ASN A 29 -8.37 -10.75 1.20
N ILE A 30 -7.78 -9.89 2.04
CA ILE A 30 -6.35 -9.88 2.38
C ILE A 30 -6.14 -10.51 3.76
N LEU A 31 -7.12 -10.35 4.64
CA LEU A 31 -7.05 -10.73 6.03
C LEU A 31 -7.50 -12.18 6.24
N SER A 32 -6.87 -12.88 7.19
CA SER A 32 -7.25 -14.26 7.54
C SER A 32 -8.64 -14.31 8.18
N SER A 33 -9.36 -15.43 7.98
CA SER A 33 -10.74 -15.62 8.45
C SER A 33 -10.93 -15.49 9.97
N ASN A 34 -9.87 -15.69 10.74
CA ASN A 34 -9.90 -15.70 12.21
C ASN A 34 -9.55 -14.35 12.83
N PHE A 35 -9.49 -13.28 12.03
CA PHE A 35 -9.08 -11.97 12.52
C PHE A 35 -9.93 -11.45 13.68
N VAL A 36 -11.25 -11.60 13.64
CA VAL A 36 -12.12 -11.08 14.70
C VAL A 36 -11.79 -11.75 16.04
N THR A 37 -11.60 -13.07 16.04
CA THR A 37 -11.25 -13.83 17.25
C THR A 37 -9.85 -13.48 17.76
N GLU A 38 -8.87 -13.37 16.87
CA GLU A 38 -7.51 -12.95 17.23
C GLU A 38 -7.47 -11.51 17.75
N ALA A 39 -8.20 -10.59 17.12
CA ALA A 39 -8.30 -9.21 17.55
C ALA A 39 -8.95 -9.10 18.94
N THR A 40 -10.01 -9.88 19.22
CA THR A 40 -10.65 -9.86 20.55
C THR A 40 -9.75 -10.38 21.65
N THR A 41 -9.00 -11.46 21.40
CA THR A 41 -8.05 -12.02 22.37
C THR A 41 -6.84 -11.12 22.57
N TRP A 42 -6.38 -10.46 21.51
CA TRP A 42 -5.36 -9.41 21.56
C TRP A 42 -5.81 -8.21 22.41
N TYR A 43 -7.06 -7.75 22.26
CA TYR A 43 -7.64 -6.70 23.11
C TYR A 43 -7.66 -7.11 24.59
N GLU A 44 -8.06 -8.34 24.89
CA GLU A 44 -8.08 -8.87 26.26
C GLU A 44 -6.68 -8.98 26.87
N MET A 45 -5.68 -9.38 26.08
CA MET A 45 -4.28 -9.43 26.50
C MET A 45 -3.80 -8.05 26.96
N TRP A 46 -4.03 -7.00 26.16
CA TRP A 46 -3.60 -5.64 26.47
C TRP A 46 -4.45 -4.92 27.50
N SER A 47 -5.71 -5.33 27.69
CA SER A 47 -6.58 -4.83 28.76
C SER A 47 -6.13 -5.31 30.14
N ASN A 48 -5.55 -6.52 30.20
CA ASN A 48 -5.03 -7.12 31.43
C ASN A 48 -3.57 -6.74 31.72
N ASP A 49 -2.81 -6.32 30.71
CA ASP A 49 -1.40 -5.95 30.87
C ASP A 49 -1.24 -4.49 31.38
N THR A 50 -0.30 -4.27 32.29
CA THR A 50 -0.07 -2.97 32.98
C THR A 50 1.18 -2.23 32.48
N LYS A 51 1.84 -2.77 31.44
CA LYS A 51 3.04 -2.15 30.88
C LYS A 51 2.77 -0.76 30.30
N THR A 52 3.78 0.11 30.44
CA THR A 52 3.75 1.49 29.96
C THR A 52 3.61 1.53 28.44
N LEU A 53 2.45 1.99 27.98
CA LEU A 53 2.04 2.10 26.58
C LEU A 53 2.81 3.15 25.77
N ASP A 54 3.50 4.07 26.46
CA ASP A 54 4.09 5.27 25.86
C ASP A 54 5.33 5.00 25.00
N SER A 55 5.85 3.78 25.00
CA SER A 55 7.13 3.42 24.36
C SER A 55 7.07 2.25 23.38
N ILE A 56 5.88 1.75 23.04
CA ILE A 56 5.76 0.62 22.12
C ILE A 56 5.60 1.15 20.69
N GLU A 57 6.54 0.83 19.80
CA GLU A 57 6.42 1.19 18.39
C GLU A 57 5.59 0.16 17.61
N TYR A 58 5.02 0.59 16.48
CA TYR A 58 4.29 -0.31 15.59
C TYR A 58 5.15 -1.47 15.07
N LEU A 59 6.46 -1.29 14.95
CA LEU A 59 7.37 -2.34 14.51
C LEU A 59 7.51 -3.44 15.57
N ASP A 60 7.64 -3.05 16.84
CA ASP A 60 7.69 -3.98 17.97
C ASP A 60 6.39 -4.79 18.09
N LEU A 61 5.24 -4.13 17.87
CA LEU A 61 3.94 -4.82 17.87
C LEU A 61 3.84 -5.87 16.76
N ILE A 62 4.44 -5.63 15.60
CA ILE A 62 4.46 -6.60 14.50
C ILE A 62 5.28 -7.82 14.92
N GLU A 63 6.49 -7.65 15.48
CA GLU A 63 7.29 -8.78 15.96
C GLU A 63 6.59 -9.57 17.06
N MET A 64 5.97 -8.88 18.03
CA MET A 64 5.26 -9.54 19.13
C MET A 64 4.01 -10.31 18.71
N SER A 65 3.30 -9.84 17.68
CA SER A 65 2.06 -10.47 17.19
C SER A 65 2.31 -11.52 16.11
N GLN A 66 3.45 -11.50 15.42
CA GLN A 66 3.73 -12.39 14.28
C GLN A 66 3.59 -13.88 14.61
N ASP A 67 4.00 -14.30 15.81
CA ASP A 67 4.04 -15.71 16.20
C ASP A 67 2.71 -16.25 16.73
N PHE A 68 1.95 -15.43 17.47
CA PHE A 68 0.73 -15.86 18.17
C PHE A 68 -0.57 -15.29 17.57
N TYR A 69 -0.48 -14.15 16.87
CA TYR A 69 -1.63 -13.42 16.31
C TYR A 69 -1.34 -12.96 14.88
N PRO A 70 -1.11 -13.90 13.93
CA PRO A 70 -0.68 -13.57 12.58
C PRO A 70 -1.67 -12.68 11.83
N ALA A 71 -2.99 -12.83 12.05
CA ALA A 71 -3.99 -11.99 11.40
C ALA A 71 -3.95 -10.54 11.94
N VAL A 72 -3.67 -10.38 13.24
CA VAL A 72 -3.47 -9.06 13.85
C VAL A 72 -2.18 -8.42 13.33
N ALA A 73 -1.09 -9.19 13.21
CA ALA A 73 0.17 -8.70 12.66
C ALA A 73 0.01 -8.19 11.22
N ASP A 74 -0.72 -8.92 10.38
CA ASP A 74 -0.99 -8.51 9.01
C ASP A 74 -1.89 -7.28 8.94
N ALA A 75 -2.90 -7.18 9.81
CA ALA A 75 -3.69 -5.97 9.93
C ALA A 75 -2.85 -4.77 10.36
N ILE A 76 -1.94 -4.93 11.34
CA ILE A 76 -1.03 -3.86 11.76
C ILE A 76 -0.10 -3.44 10.60
N LYS A 77 0.45 -4.38 9.82
CA LYS A 77 1.23 -4.07 8.61
C LYS A 77 0.42 -3.29 7.59
N ILE A 78 -0.83 -3.69 7.32
CA ILE A 78 -1.73 -2.96 6.43
C ILE A 78 -1.91 -1.53 6.96
N GLY A 79 -2.20 -1.38 8.26
CA GLY A 79 -2.33 -0.08 8.91
C GLY A 79 -1.08 0.79 8.79
N ALA A 80 0.11 0.21 8.95
CA ALA A 80 1.39 0.92 8.87
C ALA A 80 1.78 1.30 7.42
N THR A 81 1.31 0.54 6.43
CA THR A 81 1.55 0.84 5.00
C THR A 81 0.54 1.82 4.42
N LEU A 82 -0.61 2.03 5.08
CA LEU A 82 -1.53 3.08 4.68
C LEU A 82 -0.82 4.44 4.78
N PRO A 83 -0.86 5.27 3.73
CA PRO A 83 -0.22 6.56 3.76
C PRO A 83 -0.88 7.44 4.81
N THR A 84 -0.23 7.60 5.96
CA THR A 84 -0.64 8.51 7.03
C THR A 84 -0.41 9.97 6.66
N THR A 85 0.34 10.24 5.59
CA THR A 85 0.72 11.58 5.14
C THR A 85 0.49 11.79 3.64
N THR A 86 0.32 13.05 3.24
CA THR A 86 0.11 13.48 1.85
C THR A 86 1.35 13.34 0.96
N CYS A 87 2.51 12.95 1.51
CA CYS A 87 3.79 12.90 0.78
C CYS A 87 3.75 11.96 -0.45
N SER A 88 3.05 10.82 -0.34
CA SER A 88 2.85 9.90 -1.49
C SER A 88 2.04 10.54 -2.63
N ILE A 89 1.08 11.39 -2.27
CA ILE A 89 0.26 12.15 -3.22
C ILE A 89 1.09 13.26 -3.86
N GLU A 90 1.89 13.99 -3.07
CA GLU A 90 2.81 15.03 -3.57
C GLU A 90 3.85 14.47 -4.54
N ARG A 91 4.41 13.29 -4.24
CA ARG A 91 5.33 12.58 -5.14
C ARG A 91 4.64 12.28 -6.48
N SER A 92 3.42 11.75 -6.44
CA SER A 92 2.63 11.41 -7.63
C SER A 92 2.25 12.65 -8.46
N PHE A 93 1.87 13.76 -7.82
CA PHE A 93 1.59 15.02 -8.53
C PHE A 93 2.87 15.66 -9.07
N SER A 94 3.99 15.56 -8.36
CA SER A 94 5.29 16.03 -8.83
C SER A 94 5.78 15.24 -10.04
N THR A 95 5.57 13.92 -10.08
CA THR A 95 5.87 13.11 -11.27
C THR A 95 4.91 13.44 -12.40
N LEU A 96 3.61 13.58 -12.13
CA LEU A 96 2.63 13.96 -13.13
C LEU A 96 2.97 15.31 -13.78
N ARG A 97 3.38 16.31 -12.98
CA ARG A 97 3.83 17.62 -13.47
C ARG A 97 5.07 17.53 -14.36
N ARG A 98 5.98 16.60 -14.09
CA ARG A 98 7.16 16.34 -14.93
C ARG A 98 6.81 15.62 -16.24
N VAL A 99 5.83 14.72 -16.23
CA VAL A 99 5.38 13.98 -17.42
C VAL A 99 4.48 14.83 -18.33
N LYS A 100 3.58 15.63 -17.73
CA LYS A 100 2.64 16.51 -18.43
C LYS A 100 3.29 17.87 -18.75
N THR A 101 4.09 17.88 -19.80
CA THR A 101 4.71 19.11 -20.34
C THR A 101 3.83 19.79 -21.40
N TRP A 102 4.06 21.06 -21.69
CA TRP A 102 3.33 21.84 -22.72
C TRP A 102 3.24 21.12 -24.08
N ASN A 103 4.37 20.64 -24.61
CA ASN A 103 4.42 19.88 -25.87
C ASN A 103 3.72 18.51 -25.82
N ARG A 104 3.26 18.07 -24.65
CA ARG A 104 2.56 16.79 -24.42
C ARG A 104 1.16 17.01 -23.84
N ALA A 105 0.65 18.24 -23.87
CA ALA A 105 -0.63 18.60 -23.26
C ALA A 105 -1.83 17.94 -23.95
N THR A 106 -1.70 17.54 -25.22
CA THR A 106 -2.75 16.90 -26.03
C THR A 106 -2.79 15.37 -25.90
N MET A 107 -2.00 14.79 -24.99
CA MET A 107 -1.94 13.35 -24.81
C MET A 107 -3.16 12.85 -24.03
N GLY A 108 -3.77 11.75 -24.48
CA GLY A 108 -4.90 11.13 -23.78
C GLY A 108 -4.54 10.59 -22.39
N ASP A 109 -5.54 10.55 -21.51
CA ASP A 109 -5.37 10.21 -20.10
C ASP A 109 -4.79 8.80 -19.88
N ASP A 110 -5.20 7.81 -20.69
CA ASP A 110 -4.65 6.45 -20.59
C ASP A 110 -3.14 6.41 -20.78
N ARG A 111 -2.65 7.15 -21.79
CA ARG A 111 -1.21 7.24 -22.08
C ARG A 111 -0.49 8.06 -21.01
N LEU A 112 -1.12 9.10 -20.48
CA LEU A 112 -0.57 9.91 -19.40
C LEU A 112 -0.41 9.10 -18.12
N SER A 113 -1.44 8.35 -17.74
CA SER A 113 -1.44 7.45 -16.59
C SER A 113 -0.34 6.39 -16.72
N GLY A 114 -0.25 5.72 -17.88
CA GLY A 114 0.80 4.75 -18.15
C GLY A 114 2.22 5.33 -18.01
N LEU A 115 2.48 6.51 -18.58
CA LEU A 115 3.79 7.17 -18.45
C LEU A 115 4.08 7.61 -17.00
N CYS A 116 3.07 8.05 -16.26
CA CYS A 116 3.21 8.40 -14.85
C CYS A 116 3.61 7.17 -14.03
N MET A 117 2.92 6.04 -14.22
CA MET A 117 3.24 4.76 -13.58
C MET A 117 4.68 4.31 -13.89
N MET A 118 5.09 4.41 -15.17
CA MET A 118 6.46 4.09 -15.55
C MET A 118 7.49 5.01 -14.88
N SER A 119 7.18 6.31 -14.74
CA SER A 119 8.07 7.29 -14.10
C SER A 119 8.24 7.03 -12.61
N VAL A 120 7.14 6.73 -11.90
CA VAL A 120 7.13 6.41 -10.46
C VAL A 120 7.91 5.12 -10.19
N HIS A 121 7.69 4.09 -11.02
CA HIS A 121 8.29 2.76 -10.85
C HIS A 121 9.56 2.53 -11.68
N ARG A 122 10.24 3.62 -12.09
CA ARG A 122 11.42 3.56 -12.97
C ARG A 122 12.54 2.61 -12.52
N LYS A 123 12.73 2.44 -11.20
CA LYS A 123 13.77 1.56 -10.64
C LYS A 123 13.45 0.10 -10.95
N ARG A 124 12.22 -0.32 -10.63
CA ARG A 124 11.72 -1.68 -10.89
C ARG A 124 11.68 -1.99 -12.39
N LEU A 125 11.34 -1.00 -13.21
CA LEU A 125 11.40 -1.13 -14.67
C LEU A 125 12.82 -1.34 -15.20
N GLY A 126 13.82 -0.72 -14.59
CA GLY A 126 15.22 -0.90 -14.99
C GLY A 126 15.74 -2.33 -14.75
N GLU A 127 15.14 -3.05 -13.81
CA GLU A 127 15.46 -4.45 -13.51
C GLU A 127 14.73 -5.42 -14.46
N ASP A 128 13.56 -5.03 -14.98
CA ASP A 128 12.75 -5.84 -15.91
C ASP A 128 13.07 -5.52 -17.38
N THR A 129 14.19 -6.06 -17.85
CA THR A 129 14.66 -5.89 -19.24
C THR A 129 13.66 -6.44 -20.27
N LYS A 130 12.96 -7.53 -19.93
CA LYS A 130 11.99 -8.18 -20.82
C LYS A 130 10.78 -7.28 -21.09
N PHE A 131 10.28 -6.58 -20.06
CA PHE A 131 9.23 -5.59 -20.25
C PHE A 131 9.65 -4.47 -21.21
N ILE A 132 10.89 -3.99 -21.08
CA ILE A 132 11.42 -2.92 -21.93
C ILE A 132 11.50 -3.39 -23.39
N GLU A 133 12.08 -4.57 -23.64
CA GLU A 133 12.21 -5.12 -24.99
C GLU A 133 10.84 -5.30 -25.67
N ASN A 134 9.88 -5.93 -24.98
CA ASN A 134 8.52 -6.09 -25.48
C ASN A 134 7.85 -4.75 -25.78
N SER A 135 8.06 -3.76 -24.91
CA SER A 135 7.52 -2.41 -25.10
C SER A 135 8.10 -1.72 -26.33
N ILE A 136 9.41 -1.90 -26.59
CA ILE A 136 10.09 -1.36 -27.77
C ILE A 136 9.59 -2.05 -29.04
N GLU A 137 9.45 -3.37 -29.02
CA GLU A 137 8.95 -4.13 -30.16
C GLU A 137 7.51 -3.71 -30.52
N GLU A 138 6.63 -3.64 -29.52
CA GLU A 138 5.24 -3.22 -29.71
C GLU A 138 5.15 -1.75 -30.16
N PHE A 139 6.04 -0.90 -29.64
CA PHE A 139 6.18 0.48 -30.11
C PHE A 139 6.64 0.54 -31.57
N GLY A 140 7.46 -0.40 -32.03
CA GLY A 140 7.96 -0.51 -33.40
C GLY A 140 6.93 -1.02 -34.41
N LYS A 141 5.97 -1.84 -33.99
CA LYS A 141 4.89 -2.36 -34.86
C LYS A 141 3.91 -1.29 -35.35
N LYS A 142 3.75 -0.19 -34.61
CA LYS A 142 2.76 0.85 -34.95
C LYS A 142 3.24 1.70 -36.13
N PRO A 143 2.44 1.84 -37.21
CA PRO A 143 2.82 2.66 -38.35
C PRO A 143 2.94 4.12 -37.94
N ARG A 144 4.07 4.74 -38.26
CA ARG A 144 4.33 6.16 -38.02
C ARG A 144 4.87 6.82 -39.28
N ARG A 145 4.72 8.14 -39.35
CA ARG A 145 5.34 8.99 -40.40
C ARG A 145 6.87 9.11 -40.25
N LEU A 146 7.48 8.30 -39.39
CA LEU A 146 8.91 8.29 -39.08
C LEU A 146 9.43 6.86 -39.25
N GLN A 147 10.49 6.70 -40.04
CA GLN A 147 11.21 5.44 -40.17
C GLN A 147 12.11 5.27 -38.95
N LEU A 148 11.80 4.29 -38.11
CA LEU A 148 12.62 3.93 -36.97
C LEU A 148 13.53 2.77 -37.40
N LEU A 149 14.84 3.01 -37.40
CA LEU A 149 15.85 1.98 -37.69
C LEU A 149 16.02 1.09 -36.46
N PHE A 150 15.09 0.15 -36.26
CA PHE A 150 15.30 -0.93 -35.31
C PHE A 150 16.23 -1.97 -35.95
N LYS A 151 17.42 -2.17 -35.38
CA LYS A 151 18.28 -3.30 -35.75
C LYS A 151 17.53 -4.57 -35.30
N LYS A 152 17.07 -5.35 -36.26
CA LYS A 152 16.52 -6.68 -36.01
C LYS A 152 17.59 -7.62 -35.47
#